data_AF-A0A3B3RJ72-F1
#
_entry.id   AF-A0A3B3RJ72-F1
#
_cell.length_a   1.000
_cell.length_b   1.000
_cell.length_c   1.000
_cell.angle_alpha   90.00
_cell.angle_beta   90.00
_cell.angle_gamma   90.00
#
_symmetry.space_group_name_H-M   'P 1'
#
loop_
_entity.id
_entity.type
_entity.pdbx_description
1 polymer ?
#
loop_
_entity_poly.entity_id
_entity_poly.type
_entity_poly.pdbx_seq_one_letter_code
_entity_poly.pdbx_strand_id
1 'polypeptide(L)'
;MASTSRGDPLPKVQCPNHPDALLVEDYRAGDMICPECGLVVGDRVIDVGSEWRTFSNEKATKDPSRVGDAQNPLLNGGDLTTMISKGTGAASFDEFGNSKYQNRRTMSSSDRAMLNAFKEISTMADRINLPRNIIDRTNNLFKQVYEQKSLKGRSNDAIASACLYIACRQEGVPRTFKEIGDIAGVADVTIRQSYRLIYPRAADLFPPDFKFDTPVDKLPAL
;
A
#
# COMPACT_ATOMS: atom_id res chain seq x y z
N MET A 1 0.25 8.03 41.89
CA MET A 1 -0.18 9.23 41.13
C MET A 1 0.76 9.38 39.96
N ALA A 2 0.34 8.93 38.77
CA ALA A 2 1.13 9.01 37.55
C ALA A 2 0.92 10.40 36.93
N SER A 3 1.96 11.21 36.95
CA SER A 3 1.99 12.52 36.31
C SER A 3 1.93 12.32 34.80
N THR A 4 0.87 12.80 34.18
CA THR A 4 0.67 12.86 32.74
C THR A 4 1.76 13.73 32.11
N SER A 5 2.75 13.11 31.46
CA SER A 5 3.66 13.81 30.57
C SER A 5 2.86 14.34 29.38
N ARG A 6 2.60 15.65 29.40
CA ARG A 6 2.18 16.42 28.24
C ARG A 6 3.19 16.12 27.14
N GLY A 7 2.72 15.69 25.97
CA GLY A 7 3.58 15.45 24.82
C GLY A 7 4.40 16.71 24.53
N ASP A 8 5.71 16.61 24.66
CA ASP A 8 6.61 17.66 24.23
C ASP A 8 6.34 17.92 22.75
N PRO A 9 6.11 19.18 22.33
CA PRO A 9 6.09 19.49 20.91
C PRO A 9 7.47 19.11 20.36
N LEU A 10 7.49 18.28 19.32
CA LEU A 10 8.71 17.96 18.57
C LEU A 10 9.53 19.25 18.37
N PRO A 11 10.87 19.22 18.58
CA PRO A 11 11.68 20.42 18.49
C PRO A 11 11.57 20.98 17.07
N LYS A 12 10.74 22.01 16.89
CA LYS A 12 10.69 22.77 15.64
C LYS A 12 11.96 23.59 15.61
N VAL A 13 12.83 23.32 14.64
CA VAL A 13 14.01 24.13 14.35
C VAL A 13 13.49 25.54 14.04
N GLN A 14 13.82 26.52 14.89
CA GLN A 14 13.29 27.88 14.81
C GLN A 14 14.40 28.89 15.13
N CYS A 15 14.36 30.05 14.49
CA CYS A 15 15.34 31.10 14.75
C CYS A 15 15.10 31.73 16.13
N PRO A 16 16.13 31.88 17.00
CA PRO A 16 15.98 32.53 18.31
C PRO A 16 15.50 33.98 18.24
N ASN A 17 15.82 34.69 17.17
CA ASN A 17 15.48 36.11 17.00
C ASN A 17 14.16 36.31 16.25
N HIS A 18 13.77 35.34 15.43
CA HIS A 18 12.60 35.42 14.55
C HIS A 18 11.85 34.07 14.61
N PRO A 19 11.04 33.84 15.66
CA PRO A 19 10.39 32.54 15.88
C PRO A 19 9.36 32.18 14.80
N ASP A 20 8.77 33.20 14.15
CA ASP A 20 7.74 33.03 13.12
C ASP A 20 8.29 32.96 11.68
N ALA A 21 9.60 33.18 11.50
CA ALA A 21 10.21 33.19 10.17
C ALA A 21 10.30 31.77 9.59
N LEU A 22 9.87 31.62 8.33
CA LEU A 22 10.06 30.39 7.56
C LEU A 22 11.55 30.22 7.23
N LEU A 23 12.15 29.13 7.71
CA LEU A 23 13.54 28.80 7.41
C LEU A 23 13.66 28.30 5.96
N VAL A 24 14.75 28.70 5.30
CA VAL A 24 15.09 28.29 3.93
C VAL A 24 16.14 27.19 3.98
N GLU A 25 15.90 26.10 3.24
CA GLU A 25 16.84 24.99 3.05
C GLU A 25 17.84 25.33 1.93
N ASP A 26 19.12 25.50 2.26
CA ASP A 26 20.20 25.52 1.27
C ASP A 26 20.76 24.10 1.10
N TYR A 27 20.25 23.39 0.10
CA TYR A 27 20.69 22.03 -0.23
C TYR A 27 22.16 21.92 -0.65
N ARG A 28 22.81 23.01 -1.12
CA ARG A 28 24.22 22.95 -1.54
C ARG A 28 25.17 22.97 -0.35
N ALA A 29 24.82 23.75 0.66
CA ALA A 29 25.57 23.82 1.91
C ALA A 29 25.13 22.75 2.92
N GLY A 30 23.88 22.28 2.81
CA GLY A 30 23.24 21.41 3.78
C GLY A 30 22.80 22.16 5.04
N ASP A 31 22.38 23.43 4.88
CA ASP A 31 22.11 24.35 5.99
C ASP A 31 20.65 24.84 5.99
N MET A 32 20.08 25.04 7.18
CA MET A 32 18.81 25.75 7.40
C MET A 32 19.08 27.21 7.75
N ILE A 33 18.65 28.14 6.91
CA ILE A 33 18.98 29.55 7.03
C ILE A 33 17.72 30.37 7.33
N CYS A 34 17.79 31.27 8.31
CA CYS A 34 16.75 32.27 8.53
C CYS A 34 16.92 33.43 7.53
N PRO A 35 15.92 33.75 6.69
CA PRO A 35 16.03 34.82 5.69
C PRO A 35 16.09 36.22 6.29
N GLU A 36 15.60 36.42 7.52
CA GLU A 36 15.51 37.75 8.15
C GLU A 36 16.83 38.19 8.82
N CYS A 37 17.59 37.26 9.41
CA CYS A 37 18.88 37.56 10.06
C CYS A 37 20.10 36.87 9.44
N GLY A 38 19.90 35.94 8.50
CA GLY A 38 20.99 35.15 7.92
C GLY A 38 21.60 34.11 8.86
N LEU A 39 20.99 33.86 10.03
CA LEU A 39 21.48 32.88 10.99
C LEU A 39 21.24 31.45 10.46
N VAL A 40 22.27 30.62 10.50
CA VAL A 40 22.16 29.18 10.27
C VAL A 40 21.64 28.53 11.56
N VAL A 41 20.44 27.95 11.49
CA VAL A 41 19.72 27.38 12.64
C VAL A 41 19.92 25.87 12.74
N GLY A 42 20.23 25.21 11.62
CA GLY A 42 20.58 23.80 11.57
C GLY A 42 21.68 23.58 10.54
N ASP A 43 22.79 22.98 10.95
CA ASP A 43 23.86 22.52 10.08
C ASP A 43 23.66 21.04 9.74
N ARG A 44 24.17 20.60 8.58
CA ARG A 44 24.16 19.19 8.14
C ARG A 44 22.76 18.59 8.03
N VAL A 45 21.86 19.32 7.38
CA VAL A 45 20.54 18.81 6.98
C VAL A 45 20.75 17.59 6.09
N ILE A 46 20.17 16.47 6.53
CA ILE A 46 20.19 15.23 5.76
C ILE A 46 19.15 15.35 4.66
N ASP A 47 19.58 15.26 3.41
CA ASP A 47 18.65 15.09 2.31
C ASP A 47 17.98 13.70 2.43
N VAL A 48 16.68 13.71 2.71
CA VAL A 48 15.84 12.50 2.75
C VAL A 48 15.32 12.13 1.36
N GLY A 49 15.57 12.96 0.35
CA GLY A 49 15.36 12.63 -1.04
C GLY A 49 16.15 11.38 -1.40
N SER A 50 15.52 10.47 -2.13
CA SER A 50 16.24 9.38 -2.75
C SER A 50 17.25 9.97 -3.73
N GLU A 51 18.54 9.86 -3.41
CA GLU A 51 19.59 10.16 -4.40
C GLU A 51 19.41 9.21 -5.58
N TRP A 52 18.66 9.65 -6.60
CA TRP A 52 18.39 8.88 -7.81
C TRP A 52 19.67 8.60 -8.62
N ARG A 53 20.80 9.13 -8.18
CA ARG A 53 22.11 8.98 -8.80
C ARG A 53 23.04 8.25 -7.84
N THR A 54 23.06 6.93 -7.94
CA THR A 54 24.29 6.22 -7.57
C THR A 54 25.39 6.70 -8.52
N PHE A 55 26.50 7.21 -7.98
CA PHE A 55 27.63 7.72 -8.78
C PHE A 55 28.27 6.65 -9.69
N SER A 56 27.82 5.39 -9.58
CA SER A 56 28.15 4.28 -10.47
C SER A 56 27.32 4.38 -11.75
N ASN A 57 27.90 4.92 -12.81
CA ASN A 57 27.34 4.94 -14.18
C ASN A 57 27.16 3.53 -14.82
N GLU A 58 27.02 2.48 -14.02
CA GLU A 58 26.63 1.16 -14.50
C GLU A 58 25.12 1.11 -14.67
N LYS A 59 24.66 0.50 -15.76
CA LYS A 59 23.25 0.20 -16.01
C LYS A 59 22.71 -0.64 -14.85
N ALA A 60 22.18 0.02 -13.83
CA ALA A 60 21.98 -0.53 -12.50
C ALA A 60 20.71 -1.40 -12.43
N THR A 61 20.84 -2.66 -12.86
CA THR A 61 19.88 -3.71 -12.46
C THR A 61 19.95 -3.98 -10.95
N LYS A 62 21.06 -3.61 -10.29
CA LYS A 62 21.30 -3.78 -8.87
C LYS A 62 21.80 -2.47 -8.28
N ASP A 63 21.21 -2.04 -7.17
CA ASP A 63 21.52 -0.81 -6.46
C ASP A 63 22.21 -1.16 -5.12
N PRO A 64 23.55 -1.06 -5.03
CA PRO A 64 24.29 -1.38 -3.80
C PRO A 64 24.04 -0.38 -2.65
N SER A 65 23.54 0.82 -2.96
CA SER A 65 23.25 1.86 -1.96
C SER A 65 21.87 1.67 -1.30
N ARG A 66 21.02 0.79 -1.84
CA ARG A 66 19.70 0.49 -1.29
C ARG A 66 19.79 -0.30 0.01
N VAL A 67 19.60 0.39 1.13
CA VAL A 67 19.59 -0.20 2.49
C VAL A 67 18.21 -0.71 2.94
N GLY A 68 17.16 -0.54 2.12
CA GLY A 68 15.81 -1.03 2.39
C GLY A 68 14.96 -1.16 1.12
N ASP A 69 14.04 -2.12 1.12
CA ASP A 69 13.11 -2.32 0.01
C ASP A 69 11.77 -1.61 0.26
N ALA A 70 11.10 -1.22 -0.82
CA ALA A 70 9.80 -0.55 -0.74
C ALA A 70 8.75 -1.52 -0.19
N GLN A 71 8.24 -1.22 1.00
CA GLN A 71 7.17 -2.02 1.60
C GLN A 71 5.85 -1.70 0.93
N ASN A 72 5.03 -2.72 0.69
CA ASN A 72 3.66 -2.51 0.23
C ASN A 72 2.78 -2.10 1.43
N PRO A 73 2.29 -0.84 1.50
CA PRO A 73 1.48 -0.38 2.62
C PRO A 73 0.13 -1.11 2.73
N LEU A 74 -0.27 -1.84 1.69
CA LEU A 74 -1.52 -2.59 1.66
C LEU A 74 -1.48 -3.91 2.42
N LEU A 75 -0.30 -4.40 2.78
CA LEU A 75 -0.18 -5.58 3.64
C LEU A 75 -0.14 -5.15 5.11
N ASN A 76 -0.40 -6.10 6.02
CA ASN A 76 -0.37 -5.83 7.45
C ASN A 76 1.06 -5.73 7.97
N GLY A 77 1.74 -4.66 7.57
CA GLY A 77 2.95 -4.14 8.19
C GLY A 77 4.18 -5.03 8.07
N GLY A 78 5.02 -4.72 7.07
CA GLY A 78 6.48 -4.69 7.17
C GLY A 78 7.11 -5.83 7.94
N ASP A 79 7.00 -7.03 7.39
CA ASP A 79 7.69 -8.20 7.91
C ASP A 79 9.20 -7.90 7.97
N LEU A 80 9.72 -7.78 9.19
CA LEU A 80 11.14 -7.73 9.56
C LEU A 80 11.89 -9.02 9.16
N THR A 81 11.34 -9.80 8.24
CA THR A 81 11.84 -11.09 7.82
C THR A 81 12.46 -10.96 6.45
N THR A 82 13.63 -11.56 6.28
CA THR A 82 14.27 -11.66 4.97
C THR A 82 14.06 -13.06 4.43
N MET A 83 13.89 -13.18 3.11
CA MET A 83 13.85 -14.47 2.44
C MET A 83 15.27 -14.90 2.06
N ILE A 84 15.74 -16.00 2.66
CA ILE A 84 17.00 -16.62 2.24
C ILE A 84 16.68 -17.61 1.11
N SER A 85 17.23 -17.35 -0.08
CA SER A 85 17.11 -18.26 -1.22
C SER A 85 18.00 -19.49 -1.05
N LYS A 86 17.75 -20.51 -1.87
CA LYS A 86 18.64 -21.68 -1.96
C LYS A 86 20.07 -21.22 -2.28
N GLY A 87 21.04 -21.65 -1.47
CA GLY A 87 22.45 -21.34 -1.75
C GLY A 87 22.97 -22.07 -2.97
N THR A 88 23.96 -21.47 -3.64
CA THR A 88 24.52 -21.94 -4.92
C THR A 88 25.63 -22.98 -4.76
N GLY A 89 26.20 -23.15 -3.56
CA GLY A 89 27.31 -24.07 -3.30
C GLY A 89 26.84 -25.48 -2.95
N ALA A 90 27.72 -26.48 -3.12
CA ALA A 90 27.46 -27.87 -2.75
C ALA A 90 27.04 -28.04 -1.27
N ALA A 91 27.53 -27.17 -0.39
CA ALA A 91 27.15 -27.14 1.03
C ALA A 91 25.66 -26.83 1.29
N SER A 92 24.96 -26.23 0.32
CA SER A 92 23.53 -25.89 0.42
C SER A 92 22.59 -27.05 0.09
N PHE A 93 23.15 -28.18 -0.36
CA PHE A 93 22.42 -29.38 -0.73
C PHE A 93 22.77 -30.51 0.23
N ASP A 94 21.77 -31.35 0.49
CA ASP A 94 21.93 -32.60 1.21
C ASP A 94 22.56 -33.66 0.30
N GLU A 95 22.96 -34.79 0.89
CA GLU A 95 23.61 -35.89 0.16
C GLU A 95 22.76 -36.42 -1.01
N PHE A 96 21.43 -36.28 -0.90
CA PHE A 96 20.45 -36.62 -1.93
C PHE A 96 20.14 -35.48 -2.92
N GLY A 97 20.91 -34.39 -2.91
CA GLY A 97 20.70 -33.24 -3.81
C GLY A 97 19.49 -32.35 -3.44
N ASN A 98 18.89 -32.56 -2.27
CA ASN A 98 17.79 -31.74 -1.77
C ASN A 98 18.31 -30.45 -1.12
N SER A 99 17.63 -29.33 -1.31
CA SER A 99 18.01 -28.07 -0.65
C SER A 99 17.93 -28.24 0.88
N LYS A 100 19.04 -28.05 1.60
CA LYS A 100 19.04 -28.11 3.08
C LYS A 100 18.18 -27.01 3.69
N TYR A 101 18.20 -25.83 3.08
CA TYR A 101 17.36 -24.71 3.49
C TYR A 101 16.07 -24.70 2.67
N GLN A 102 14.93 -24.82 3.36
CA GLN A 102 13.60 -24.68 2.76
C GLN A 102 12.91 -23.46 3.36
N ASN A 103 12.69 -22.46 2.52
CA ASN A 103 12.01 -21.24 2.91
C ASN A 103 10.48 -21.47 2.99
N ARG A 104 9.99 -22.01 4.11
CA ARG A 104 8.57 -22.42 4.26
C ARG A 104 7.73 -21.52 5.18
N ARG A 105 8.31 -20.50 5.83
CA ARG A 105 7.71 -19.83 7.01
C ARG A 105 7.75 -18.29 6.99
N THR A 106 7.90 -17.63 5.84
CA THR A 106 8.13 -16.17 5.80
C THR A 106 6.88 -15.29 5.76
N MET A 107 5.69 -15.84 5.46
CA MET A 107 4.49 -15.02 5.30
C MET A 107 3.40 -15.43 6.28
N SER A 108 2.78 -14.42 6.91
CA SER A 108 1.54 -14.58 7.69
C SER A 108 0.47 -15.25 6.84
N SER A 109 -0.31 -16.16 7.44
CA SER A 109 -1.42 -16.81 6.74
C SER A 109 -2.47 -15.82 6.23
N SER A 110 -2.66 -14.72 6.96
CA SER A 110 -3.56 -13.62 6.57
C SER A 110 -3.02 -12.84 5.37
N ASP A 111 -1.74 -12.46 5.37
CA ASP A 111 -1.13 -11.75 4.23
C ASP A 111 -1.05 -12.62 2.99
N ARG A 112 -0.83 -13.94 3.14
CA ARG A 112 -0.92 -14.88 2.02
C ARG A 112 -2.31 -14.90 1.38
N ALA A 113 -3.37 -14.82 2.18
CA ALA A 113 -4.73 -14.74 1.67
C ALA A 113 -4.97 -13.40 0.94
N MET A 114 -4.45 -12.29 1.47
CA MET A 114 -4.53 -10.98 0.81
C MET A 114 -3.76 -10.95 -0.51
N LEU A 115 -2.53 -11.47 -0.54
CA LEU A 115 -1.71 -11.56 -1.75
C LEU A 115 -2.38 -12.38 -2.85
N ASN A 116 -3.00 -13.50 -2.47
CA ASN A 116 -3.79 -14.29 -3.42
C ASN A 116 -4.97 -13.47 -3.96
N ALA A 117 -5.68 -12.75 -3.11
CA ALA A 117 -6.80 -11.91 -3.55
C ALA A 117 -6.34 -10.75 -4.46
N PHE A 118 -5.25 -10.06 -4.15
CA PHE A 118 -4.69 -8.99 -5.00
C PHE A 118 -4.21 -9.51 -6.35
N LYS A 119 -3.68 -10.74 -6.38
CA LYS A 119 -3.34 -11.42 -7.63
C LYS A 119 -4.59 -11.69 -8.46
N GLU A 120 -5.66 -12.22 -7.87
CA GLU A 120 -6.93 -12.44 -8.58
C GLU A 120 -7.58 -11.13 -9.04
N ILE A 121 -7.50 -10.06 -8.25
CA ILE A 121 -7.98 -8.74 -8.67
C ILE A 121 -7.23 -8.26 -9.91
N SER A 122 -5.90 -8.42 -9.92
CA SER A 122 -5.06 -8.04 -11.05
C SER A 122 -5.38 -8.88 -12.30
N THR A 123 -5.53 -10.21 -12.15
CA THR A 123 -5.87 -11.07 -13.29
C THR A 123 -7.25 -10.76 -13.85
N MET A 124 -8.24 -10.47 -13.00
CA MET A 124 -9.57 -10.03 -13.43
C MET A 124 -9.49 -8.70 -14.18
N ALA A 125 -8.78 -7.71 -13.62
CA ALA A 125 -8.64 -6.39 -14.20
C ALA A 125 -7.93 -6.40 -15.56
N ASP A 126 -6.89 -7.22 -15.72
CA ASP A 126 -6.15 -7.36 -16.96
C ASP A 126 -7.03 -7.94 -18.08
N ARG A 127 -7.93 -8.90 -17.77
CA ARG A 127 -8.84 -9.48 -18.77
C ARG A 127 -9.85 -8.48 -19.35
N ILE A 128 -10.20 -7.45 -18.59
CA ILE A 128 -11.09 -6.35 -19.03
C ILE A 128 -10.35 -5.03 -19.31
N ASN A 129 -9.01 -5.07 -19.37
CA ASN A 129 -8.16 -3.90 -19.64
C ASN A 129 -8.49 -2.70 -18.75
N LEU A 130 -8.71 -2.93 -17.46
CA LEU A 130 -8.96 -1.84 -16.52
C LEU A 130 -7.66 -1.07 -16.22
N PRO A 131 -7.72 0.28 -16.07
CA PRO A 131 -6.56 1.06 -15.67
C PRO A 131 -6.08 0.71 -14.25
N ARG A 132 -4.77 0.84 -14.00
CA ARG A 132 -4.15 0.55 -12.70
C ARG A 132 -4.79 1.31 -11.53
N ASN A 133 -5.27 2.53 -11.77
CA ASN A 133 -5.98 3.32 -10.77
C ASN A 133 -7.17 2.53 -10.15
N ILE A 134 -7.93 1.80 -10.97
CA ILE A 134 -9.06 0.98 -10.48
C ILE A 134 -8.55 -0.23 -9.68
N ILE A 135 -7.43 -0.83 -10.10
CA ILE A 135 -6.81 -1.96 -9.39
C ILE A 135 -6.36 -1.53 -7.99
N ASP A 136 -5.65 -0.41 -7.90
CA ASP A 136 -5.15 0.12 -6.63
C ASP A 136 -6.30 0.48 -5.68
N ARG A 137 -7.40 1.02 -6.20
CA ARG A 137 -8.63 1.27 -5.43
C ARG A 137 -9.30 -0.01 -4.96
N THR A 138 -9.38 -1.00 -5.84
CA THR A 138 -9.97 -2.30 -5.52
C THR A 138 -9.17 -2.98 -4.41
N ASN A 139 -7.84 -2.92 -4.45
CA ASN A 139 -6.96 -3.48 -3.42
C ASN A 139 -7.13 -2.75 -2.08
N ASN A 140 -7.22 -1.41 -2.08
CA ASN A 140 -7.52 -0.64 -0.88
C ASN A 140 -8.86 -1.04 -0.25
N LEU A 141 -9.91 -1.13 -1.07
CA LEU A 141 -11.23 -1.55 -0.61
C LEU A 141 -11.22 -2.96 -0.03
N PHE A 142 -10.58 -3.89 -0.74
CA PHE A 142 -10.46 -5.26 -0.28
C PHE A 142 -9.74 -5.33 1.07
N LYS A 143 -8.63 -4.60 1.24
CA LYS A 143 -7.89 -4.55 2.51
C LYS A 143 -8.79 -4.11 3.68
N GLN A 144 -9.46 -2.98 3.53
CA GLN A 144 -10.29 -2.45 4.60
C GLN A 144 -11.48 -3.36 4.94
N VAL A 145 -12.13 -3.95 3.92
CA VAL A 145 -13.22 -4.93 4.11
C VAL A 145 -12.69 -6.18 4.83
N TYR A 146 -11.47 -6.61 4.51
CA TYR A 146 -10.82 -7.75 5.14
C TYR A 146 -10.46 -7.48 6.61
N GLU A 147 -9.94 -6.29 6.91
CA GLU A 147 -9.59 -5.84 8.27
C GLU A 147 -10.81 -5.72 9.19
N GLN A 148 -11.95 -5.24 8.67
CA GLN A 148 -13.19 -5.13 9.43
C GLN A 148 -13.80 -6.50 9.80
N LYS A 149 -13.33 -7.61 9.19
CA LYS A 149 -13.80 -8.99 9.44
C LYS A 149 -15.31 -9.21 9.30
N SER A 150 -16.05 -8.25 8.74
CA SER A 150 -17.52 -8.29 8.63
C SER A 150 -18.02 -9.34 7.65
N LEU A 151 -17.18 -9.82 6.73
CA LEU A 151 -17.53 -10.80 5.68
C LEU A 151 -16.85 -12.16 5.89
N LYS A 152 -16.37 -12.43 7.11
CA LYS A 152 -15.63 -13.66 7.43
C LYS A 152 -16.52 -14.89 7.19
N GLY A 153 -16.07 -15.80 6.33
CA GLY A 153 -16.81 -17.01 5.93
C GLY A 153 -17.39 -16.98 4.51
N ARG A 154 -17.25 -15.87 3.79
CA ARG A 154 -17.53 -15.80 2.34
C ARG A 154 -16.26 -16.06 1.53
N SER A 155 -16.43 -16.45 0.27
CA SER A 155 -15.30 -16.65 -0.64
C SER A 155 -14.57 -15.33 -0.88
N ASN A 156 -13.24 -15.34 -0.76
CA ASN A 156 -12.42 -14.17 -1.02
C ASN A 156 -12.61 -13.67 -2.46
N ASP A 157 -12.81 -14.58 -3.42
CA ASP A 157 -13.04 -14.24 -4.83
C ASP A 157 -14.35 -13.47 -5.04
N ALA A 158 -15.41 -13.80 -4.29
CA ALA A 158 -16.67 -13.06 -4.35
C ALA A 158 -16.57 -11.68 -3.71
N ILE A 159 -15.78 -11.54 -2.64
CA ILE A 159 -15.49 -10.25 -2.02
C ILE A 159 -14.65 -9.39 -2.96
N ALA A 160 -13.58 -9.95 -3.54
CA ALA A 160 -12.72 -9.29 -4.52
C ALA A 160 -13.52 -8.81 -5.75
N SER A 161 -14.40 -9.65 -6.29
CA SER A 161 -15.29 -9.31 -7.40
C SER A 161 -16.25 -8.17 -7.06
N ALA A 162 -16.81 -8.17 -5.84
CA ALA A 162 -17.68 -7.10 -5.37
C ALA A 162 -16.91 -5.78 -5.15
N CYS A 163 -15.68 -5.83 -4.63
CA CYS A 163 -14.82 -4.65 -4.53
C CYS A 163 -14.48 -4.07 -5.91
N LEU A 164 -14.17 -4.94 -6.88
CA LEU A 164 -13.86 -4.54 -8.25
C LEU A 164 -15.06 -3.84 -8.91
N TYR A 165 -16.26 -4.38 -8.70
CA TYR A 165 -17.51 -3.78 -9.16
C TYR A 165 -17.73 -2.37 -8.59
N ILE A 166 -17.51 -2.20 -7.28
CA ILE A 166 -17.65 -0.90 -6.60
C ILE A 166 -16.64 0.10 -7.16
N ALA A 167 -15.36 -0.29 -7.26
CA ALA A 167 -14.30 0.59 -7.75
C ALA A 167 -14.54 1.05 -9.20
N CYS A 168 -14.94 0.14 -10.10
CA CYS A 168 -15.27 0.48 -11.49
C CYS A 168 -16.36 1.54 -11.58
N ARG A 169 -17.37 1.43 -10.71
CA ARG A 169 -18.52 2.32 -10.71
C ARG A 169 -18.22 3.70 -10.10
N GLN A 170 -17.26 3.77 -9.19
CA GLN A 170 -16.81 5.02 -8.61
C GLN A 170 -15.98 5.85 -9.59
N GLU A 171 -15.23 5.20 -10.47
CA GLU A 171 -14.42 5.81 -11.52
C GLU A 171 -15.20 6.14 -12.80
N GLY A 172 -16.54 6.13 -12.75
CA GLY A 172 -17.36 6.48 -13.91
C GLY A 172 -17.36 5.43 -15.05
N VAL A 173 -16.75 4.26 -14.83
CA VAL A 173 -16.69 3.16 -15.80
C VAL A 173 -17.46 1.93 -15.28
N PRO A 174 -18.80 2.03 -15.10
CA PRO A 174 -19.58 0.92 -14.56
C PRO A 174 -19.43 -0.33 -15.44
N ARG A 175 -19.27 -1.48 -14.79
CA ARG A 175 -19.30 -2.81 -15.38
C ARG A 175 -20.53 -3.54 -14.91
N THR A 176 -21.00 -4.51 -15.68
CA THR A 176 -22.16 -5.32 -15.27
C THR A 176 -21.74 -6.45 -14.32
N PHE A 177 -22.66 -6.94 -13.49
CA PHE A 177 -22.37 -8.09 -12.62
C PHE A 177 -22.01 -9.34 -13.43
N LYS A 178 -22.65 -9.53 -14.59
CA LYS A 178 -22.37 -10.63 -15.52
C LYS A 178 -20.94 -10.57 -16.05
N GLU A 179 -20.51 -9.40 -16.53
CA GLU A 179 -19.14 -9.20 -17.01
C GLU A 179 -18.11 -9.62 -15.96
N ILE A 180 -18.28 -9.18 -14.72
CA ILE A 180 -17.34 -9.51 -13.64
C ILE A 180 -17.46 -10.98 -13.22
N GLY A 181 -18.68 -11.53 -13.17
CA GLY A 181 -18.95 -12.92 -12.82
C GLY A 181 -18.32 -13.92 -13.80
N ASP A 182 -18.46 -13.65 -15.11
CA ASP A 182 -17.89 -14.48 -16.18
C ASP A 182 -16.36 -14.52 -16.13
N ILE A 183 -15.72 -13.42 -15.70
CA ILE A 183 -14.27 -13.32 -15.55
C ILE A 183 -13.82 -13.99 -14.25
N ALA A 184 -14.49 -13.71 -13.14
CA ALA A 184 -14.13 -14.24 -11.83
C ALA A 184 -14.41 -15.75 -11.70
N GLY A 185 -15.30 -16.31 -12.54
CA GLY A 185 -15.83 -17.66 -12.33
C GLY A 185 -16.76 -17.74 -11.12
N VAL A 186 -17.38 -16.62 -10.75
CA VAL A 186 -18.21 -16.47 -9.56
C VAL A 186 -19.63 -16.15 -9.97
N ALA A 187 -20.61 -16.84 -9.39
CA ALA A 187 -22.02 -16.64 -9.74
C ALA A 187 -22.51 -15.22 -9.41
N ASP A 188 -23.24 -14.59 -10.32
CA ASP A 188 -23.81 -13.23 -10.18
C ASP A 188 -24.51 -12.98 -8.83
N VAL A 189 -25.26 -13.99 -8.35
CA VAL A 189 -26.02 -13.93 -7.11
C VAL A 189 -25.09 -13.73 -5.91
N THR A 190 -23.92 -14.38 -5.91
CA THR A 190 -22.95 -14.28 -4.82
C THR A 190 -22.24 -12.93 -4.83
N ILE A 191 -21.92 -12.38 -6.00
CA ILE A 191 -21.36 -11.02 -6.14
C ILE A 191 -22.37 -10.00 -5.63
N ARG A 192 -23.64 -10.13 -6.01
CA ARG A 192 -24.72 -9.25 -5.54
C ARG A 192 -24.91 -9.33 -4.02
N GLN A 193 -24.80 -10.52 -3.44
CA GLN A 193 -24.89 -10.70 -1.99
C GLN A 193 -23.72 -10.02 -1.26
N SER A 194 -22.48 -10.21 -1.75
CA SER A 194 -21.29 -9.54 -1.20
C SER A 194 -21.39 -8.02 -1.34
N TYR A 195 -21.85 -7.55 -2.50
CA TYR A 195 -22.07 -6.13 -2.77
C TYR A 195 -23.04 -5.49 -1.77
N ARG A 196 -24.19 -6.13 -1.50
CA ARG A 196 -25.18 -5.64 -0.52
C ARG A 196 -24.62 -5.52 0.90
N LEU A 197 -23.60 -6.31 1.25
CA LEU A 197 -23.00 -6.27 2.58
C LEU A 197 -21.91 -5.19 2.69
N ILE A 198 -21.20 -4.91 1.60
CA ILE A 198 -20.16 -3.88 1.53
C ILE A 198 -20.79 -2.49 1.38
N TYR A 199 -21.85 -2.37 0.57
CA TYR A 199 -22.46 -1.10 0.21
C TYR A 199 -22.81 -0.16 1.39
N PRO A 200 -23.47 -0.63 2.47
CA PRO A 200 -23.82 0.23 3.61
C PRO A 200 -22.61 0.81 4.34
N ARG A 201 -21.46 0.14 4.23
CA ARG A 201 -20.19 0.54 4.84
C ARG A 201 -19.26 1.22 3.86
N ALA A 202 -19.66 1.35 2.59
CA ALA A 202 -18.87 1.98 1.56
C ALA A 202 -18.42 3.39 2.01
N ALA A 203 -19.30 4.19 2.61
CA ALA A 203 -18.97 5.54 3.08
C ALA A 203 -17.80 5.60 4.09
N ASP A 204 -17.70 4.62 4.99
CA ASP A 204 -16.62 4.54 5.99
C ASP A 204 -15.30 4.00 5.41
N LEU A 205 -15.36 3.40 4.22
CA LEU A 205 -14.23 2.77 3.52
C LEU A 205 -13.48 3.78 2.63
N PHE A 206 -14.04 4.98 2.39
CA PHE A 206 -13.36 5.99 1.55
C PHE A 206 -12.81 7.13 2.39
N PRO A 207 -11.62 7.66 2.03
CA PRO A 207 -11.12 8.89 2.65
C PRO A 207 -12.10 10.05 2.39
N PRO A 208 -12.30 10.96 3.37
CA PRO A 208 -13.33 12.00 3.31
C PRO A 208 -13.13 13.01 2.18
N ASP A 209 -11.93 13.12 1.62
CA ASP A 209 -11.59 14.06 0.55
C ASP A 209 -11.92 13.55 -0.87
N PHE A 210 -12.49 12.34 -0.99
CA PHE A 210 -12.69 11.72 -2.29
C PHE A 210 -13.96 12.19 -3.01
N LYS A 211 -13.79 12.77 -4.21
CA LYS A 211 -14.89 13.11 -5.11
C LYS A 211 -15.28 11.92 -5.96
N PHE A 212 -16.42 11.32 -5.65
CA PHE A 212 -17.02 10.28 -6.49
C PHE A 212 -17.54 10.87 -7.81
N ASP A 213 -17.23 10.22 -8.95
CA ASP A 213 -17.80 10.60 -10.25
C ASP A 213 -19.29 10.22 -10.30
N THR A 214 -19.61 9.03 -9.77
CA THR A 214 -20.98 8.67 -9.39
C THR A 214 -21.10 8.65 -7.87
N PRO A 215 -21.85 9.59 -7.23
CA PRO A 215 -22.01 9.59 -5.78
C PRO A 215 -22.58 8.25 -5.30
N VAL A 216 -22.14 7.81 -4.12
CA VAL A 216 -22.51 6.52 -3.51
C VAL A 216 -24.03 6.34 -3.48
N ASP A 217 -24.79 7.42 -3.30
CA ASP A 217 -26.26 7.45 -3.26
C ASP A 217 -26.97 7.10 -4.58
N LYS A 218 -26.27 7.15 -5.73
CA LYS A 218 -26.81 6.75 -7.05
C LYS A 218 -26.58 5.28 -7.38
N LEU A 219 -26.01 4.53 -6.46
CA LEU A 219 -25.89 3.10 -6.61
C LEU A 219 -27.28 2.45 -6.46
N PRO A 220 -27.65 1.51 -7.34
CA PRO A 220 -28.95 0.86 -7.31
C PRO A 220 -29.04 0.10 -6.00
N ALA A 221 -29.97 0.53 -5.16
CA ALA A 221 -30.50 -0.30 -4.11
C ALA A 221 -31.15 -1.51 -4.79
N LEU A 222 -30.43 -2.63 -4.79
CA LEU A 222 -30.94 -3.91 -5.27
C LEU A 222 -31.65 -4.64 -4.15
#